data_AF-A0A8J4LMD5-F1
#
_entry.id   AF-A0A8J4LMD5-F1
#
_cell.length_a   1.000
_cell.length_b   1.000
_cell.length_c   1.000
_cell.angle_alpha   90.00
_cell.angle_beta   90.00
_cell.angle_gamma   90.00
#
_symmetry.space_group_name_H-M   'P 1'
#
loop_
_entity.id
_entity.type
_entity.pdbx_description
1 polymer ?
#
loop_
_entity_poly.entity_id
_entity_poly.type
_entity_poly.pdbx_seq_one_letter_code
_entity_poly.pdbx_strand_id
1 'polypeptide(L)'
;VHLPSAITGDAPLSNVDPRIRSLQDELETLNKRLQNNELDIPPEGDPRRSPSPEPIYDRNGIRQNTREIRYRERLLDNRNRVVEELMKEDPTFKPPADYR
;
A
#
# COMPACT_ATOMS: atom_id res chain seq x y z
N VAL A 1 -12.92 17.37 -15.78
CA VAL A 1 -11.91 18.14 -14.99
C VAL A 1 -10.77 17.18 -14.71
N HIS A 2 -9.70 17.24 -15.49
CA HIS A 2 -8.54 16.34 -15.38
C HIS A 2 -7.52 17.05 -14.49
N LEU A 3 -7.19 16.49 -13.33
CA LEU A 3 -6.24 17.09 -12.40
C LEU A 3 -4.81 16.84 -12.92
N PRO A 4 -3.95 17.87 -13.03
CA PRO A 4 -2.55 17.67 -13.40
C PRO A 4 -1.78 17.05 -12.23
N SER A 5 -1.01 16.00 -12.51
CA SER A 5 -0.06 15.41 -11.56
C SER A 5 0.94 16.48 -11.09
N ALA A 6 0.92 16.77 -9.79
CA ALA A 6 1.79 17.77 -9.18
C ALA A 6 3.26 17.37 -9.37
N ILE A 7 3.95 18.17 -10.16
CA ILE A 7 5.39 18.12 -10.41
C ILE A 7 6.07 18.61 -9.13
N THR A 8 6.66 17.70 -8.35
CA THR A 8 7.50 18.04 -7.20
C THR A 8 8.91 17.51 -7.43
N GLY A 9 9.86 18.43 -7.57
CA GLY A 9 11.27 18.19 -7.28
C GLY A 9 12.15 17.87 -8.48
N ASP A 10 12.91 18.87 -8.91
CA ASP A 10 14.07 18.81 -9.79
C ASP A 10 15.12 17.81 -9.25
N ALA A 11 15.29 16.67 -9.92
CA ALA A 11 16.47 15.81 -9.82
C ALA A 11 16.82 15.32 -11.23
N PRO A 12 18.10 15.28 -11.63
CA PRO A 12 18.48 14.97 -13.00
C PRO A 12 18.05 13.54 -13.38
N LEU A 13 17.12 13.46 -14.33
CA LEU A 13 16.45 12.27 -14.85
C LEU A 13 17.35 11.27 -15.61
N SER A 14 18.65 11.16 -15.30
CA SER A 14 19.59 10.41 -16.15
C SER A 14 20.31 9.22 -15.51
N ASN A 15 20.11 8.89 -14.23
CA ASN A 15 20.59 7.64 -13.63
C ASN A 15 19.72 7.19 -12.45
N VAL A 16 18.40 7.05 -12.65
CA VAL A 16 17.57 6.37 -11.64
C VAL A 16 17.92 4.90 -11.71
N ASP A 17 18.49 4.35 -10.63
CA ASP A 17 18.81 2.94 -10.54
C ASP A 17 17.59 2.10 -10.95
N PRO A 18 17.77 1.04 -11.76
CA PRO A 18 16.65 0.22 -12.25
C PRO A 18 15.83 -0.37 -11.09
N ARG A 19 16.46 -0.55 -9.92
CA ARG A 19 15.83 -1.01 -8.68
C ARG A 19 14.90 0.05 -8.05
N ILE A 20 15.32 1.31 -8.03
CA ILE A 20 14.48 2.41 -7.51
C ILE A 20 13.24 2.54 -8.39
N ARG A 21 13.41 2.48 -9.71
CA ARG A 21 12.29 2.53 -10.66
C ARG A 21 11.30 1.38 -10.46
N SER A 22 11.78 0.15 -10.29
CA SER A 22 10.88 -0.99 -10.07
C SER A 22 10.07 -0.85 -8.77
N LEU A 23 10.69 -0.33 -7.71
CA LEU A 23 10.02 -0.09 -6.45
C LEU A 23 8.98 1.04 -6.55
N GLN A 24 9.25 2.08 -7.34
CA GLN A 24 8.30 3.15 -7.63
C GLN A 24 7.06 2.63 -8.39
N ASP A 25 7.26 1.81 -9.42
CA ASP A 25 6.18 1.18 -10.19
C ASP A 25 5.32 0.26 -9.31
N GLU A 26 5.97 -0.50 -8.40
CA GLU A 26 5.28 -1.34 -7.42
C GLU A 26 4.44 -0.51 -6.45
N LEU A 27 5.01 0.57 -5.90
CA LEU A 27 4.30 1.48 -5.02
C LEU A 27 3.08 2.11 -5.70
N GLU A 28 3.20 2.55 -6.95
CA GLU A 28 2.08 3.09 -7.73
C GLU A 28 0.97 2.04 -7.91
N THR A 29 1.34 0.80 -8.20
CA THR A 29 0.39 -0.32 -8.35
C THR A 29 -0.35 -0.59 -7.04
N LEU A 30 0.35 -0.61 -5.90
CA LEU A 30 -0.25 -0.80 -4.57
C LEU A 30 -1.19 0.35 -4.22
N ASN A 31 -0.81 1.60 -4.52
CA ASN A 31 -1.67 2.77 -4.30
C ASN A 31 -2.95 2.70 -5.15
N LYS A 32 -2.85 2.31 -6.43
CA LYS A 32 -4.03 2.10 -7.29
C LYS A 32 -4.97 1.03 -6.73
N ARG A 33 -4.41 -0.10 -6.25
CA ARG A 33 -5.22 -1.16 -5.61
C ARG A 33 -5.93 -0.68 -4.35
N LEU A 34 -5.24 0.11 -3.51
CA LEU A 34 -5.84 0.71 -2.30
C LEU A 34 -6.95 1.71 -2.64
N GLN A 35 -6.76 2.53 -3.68
CA GLN A 35 -7.73 3.51 -4.13
C GLN A 35 -8.97 2.85 -4.75
N ASN A 36 -8.77 1.81 -5.56
CA ASN A 36 -9.86 1.05 -6.19
C ASN A 36 -10.51 0.03 -5.24
N ASN A 37 -10.00 -0.11 -4.02
CA ASN A 37 -10.39 -1.15 -3.06
C ASN A 37 -10.33 -2.56 -3.66
N GLU A 38 -9.32 -2.80 -4.50
CA GLU A 38 -9.04 -4.08 -5.15
C GLU A 38 -8.30 -5.00 -4.17
N LEU A 39 -9.08 -5.58 -3.26
CA LEU A 39 -8.59 -6.51 -2.25
C LEU A 39 -8.62 -7.92 -2.84
N ASP A 40 -7.47 -8.60 -2.89
CA ASP A 40 -7.37 -9.99 -3.35
C ASP A 40 -7.86 -10.95 -2.25
N ILE A 41 -9.17 -10.92 -2.03
CA ILE A 41 -9.81 -11.72 -0.98
C ILE A 41 -10.31 -13.04 -1.59
N PRO A 42 -9.73 -14.20 -1.23
CA PRO A 42 -10.15 -15.50 -1.76
C PRO A 42 -11.65 -15.73 -1.54
N PRO A 43 -12.39 -16.47 -2.38
CA PRO A 43 -13.84 -16.71 -2.23
C PRO A 43 -14.17 -17.64 -1.04
N GLU A 44 -15.40 -17.57 -0.50
CA GLU A 44 -15.78 -18.42 0.65
C GLU A 44 -15.65 -19.90 0.32
N GLY A 45 -15.12 -20.68 1.26
CA GLY A 45 -14.83 -22.10 1.05
C GLY A 45 -13.49 -22.42 0.37
N ASP A 46 -12.68 -21.42 -0.01
CA ASP A 46 -11.34 -21.68 -0.57
C ASP A 46 -10.41 -22.32 0.49
N PRO A 47 -9.83 -23.51 0.22
CA PRO A 47 -8.97 -24.22 1.16
C PRO A 47 -7.64 -23.52 1.45
N ARG A 48 -7.24 -22.52 0.67
CA ARG A 48 -6.07 -21.66 0.95
C ARG A 48 -6.33 -20.65 2.06
N ARG A 49 -7.58 -20.55 2.54
CA ARG A 49 -7.95 -19.64 3.63
C ARG A 49 -7.45 -20.18 4.96
N SER A 50 -6.66 -19.38 5.67
CA SER A 50 -6.43 -19.61 7.09
C SER A 50 -7.71 -19.29 7.90
N PRO A 51 -7.91 -19.95 9.06
CA PRO A 51 -8.98 -19.56 9.97
C PRO A 51 -8.85 -18.09 10.35
N SER A 52 -9.98 -17.38 10.37
CA SER A 52 -9.97 -15.95 10.72
C SER A 52 -9.70 -15.76 12.22
N PRO A 53 -8.96 -14.71 12.62
CA PRO A 53 -8.72 -14.41 14.03
C PRO A 53 -10.00 -14.04 14.75
N GLU A 54 -9.97 -14.07 16.09
CA GLU A 54 -11.09 -13.68 16.94
C GLU A 54 -11.52 -12.22 16.70
N PRO A 55 -12.82 -11.89 16.78
CA PRO A 55 -13.30 -10.54 16.50
C PRO A 55 -12.79 -9.54 17.54
N ILE A 56 -12.25 -8.41 17.06
CA ILE A 56 -11.77 -7.30 17.89
C ILE A 56 -12.78 -6.16 17.77
N TYR A 57 -13.21 -5.62 18.90
CA TYR A 57 -14.18 -4.53 18.98
C TYR A 57 -13.55 -3.27 19.58
N ASP A 58 -13.98 -2.10 19.11
CA ASP A 58 -13.61 -0.83 19.71
C ASP A 58 -14.45 -0.51 20.98
N ARG A 59 -14.19 0.64 21.62
CA ARG A 59 -14.93 1.10 22.79
C ARG A 59 -16.43 1.32 22.54
N ASN A 60 -16.84 1.49 21.28
CA ASN A 60 -18.22 1.66 20.86
C ASN A 60 -18.89 0.33 20.47
N GLY A 61 -18.17 -0.80 20.54
CA GLY A 61 -18.67 -2.11 20.15
C GLY A 61 -18.65 -2.37 18.63
N ILE A 62 -17.89 -1.58 17.85
CA ILE A 62 -17.75 -1.77 16.41
C ILE A 62 -16.61 -2.74 16.12
N ARG A 63 -16.88 -3.77 15.29
CA ARG A 63 -15.87 -4.76 14.89
C ARG A 63 -14.82 -4.11 13.99
N GLN A 64 -13.57 -4.13 14.43
CA GLN A 64 -12.43 -3.52 13.76
C GLN A 64 -11.70 -4.46 12.81
N ASN A 65 -11.75 -5.78 13.01
CA ASN A 65 -11.00 -6.74 12.20
C ASN A 65 -11.89 -7.52 11.21
N THR A 66 -12.73 -6.82 10.47
CA THR A 66 -13.49 -7.46 9.39
C THR A 66 -12.56 -8.03 8.33
N ARG A 67 -13.08 -8.88 7.45
CA ARG A 67 -12.30 -9.50 6.38
C ARG A 67 -11.70 -8.41 5.47
N GLU A 68 -12.50 -7.42 5.12
CA GLU A 68 -12.10 -6.32 4.26
C GLU A 68 -10.99 -5.49 4.93
N ILE A 69 -11.13 -5.19 6.23
CA ILE A 69 -10.13 -4.44 6.98
C ILE A 69 -8.80 -5.20 7.03
N ARG A 70 -8.81 -6.51 7.36
CA ARG A 70 -7.57 -7.31 7.41
C ARG A 70 -6.83 -7.35 6.08
N TYR A 71 -7.55 -7.50 4.97
CA TYR A 71 -6.91 -7.53 3.65
C TYR A 71 -6.44 -6.14 3.22
N ARG A 72 -7.16 -5.08 3.62
CA ARG A 72 -6.72 -3.69 3.40
C ARG A 72 -5.48 -3.36 4.22
N GLU A 73 -5.42 -3.75 5.49
CA GLU A 73 -4.25 -3.64 6.36
C GLU A 73 -3.05 -4.38 5.77
N ARG A 74 -3.24 -5.62 5.28
CA ARG A 74 -2.17 -6.35 4.60
C ARG A 74 -1.63 -5.63 3.36
N LEU A 75 -2.51 -4.98 2.59
CA LEU A 75 -2.11 -4.21 1.41
C LEU A 75 -1.39 -2.91 1.81
N LEU A 76 -1.83 -2.26 2.90
CA LEU A 76 -1.16 -1.11 3.49
C LEU A 76 0.23 -1.48 4.03
N ASP A 77 0.36 -2.59 4.73
CA ASP A 77 1.66 -3.11 5.20
C ASP A 77 2.62 -3.35 4.04
N ASN A 78 2.13 -3.94 2.94
CA ASN A 78 2.96 -4.15 1.75
C ASN A 78 3.41 -2.82 1.12
N ARG A 79 2.50 -1.85 1.03
CA ARG A 79 2.82 -0.49 0.58
C ARG A 79 3.88 0.15 1.47
N ASN A 80 3.72 0.05 2.78
CA ASN A 80 4.65 0.60 3.76
C ASN A 80 6.03 -0.05 3.65
N ARG A 81 6.09 -1.36 3.43
CA ARG A 81 7.34 -2.08 3.18
C ARG A 81 8.06 -1.57 1.93
N VAL A 82 7.34 -1.35 0.83
CA VAL A 82 7.94 -0.81 -0.41
C VAL A 82 8.43 0.63 -0.18
N VAL A 83 7.68 1.44 0.57
CA VAL A 83 8.10 2.78 0.98
C VAL A 83 9.39 2.74 1.80
N GLU A 84 9.51 1.83 2.76
CA GLU A 84 10.74 1.66 3.56
C GLU A 84 11.94 1.27 2.70
N GLU A 85 11.76 0.37 1.74
CA GLU A 85 12.83 -0.01 0.80
C GLU A 85 13.21 1.17 -0.12
N LEU A 86 12.23 1.94 -0.61
CA LEU A 86 12.49 3.16 -1.37
C LEU A 86 13.24 4.21 -0.55
N MET A 87 12.89 4.42 0.71
CA MET A 87 13.58 5.36 1.59
C MET A 87 15.03 4.96 1.87
N LYS A 88 15.35 3.66 1.84
CA LYS A 88 16.72 3.16 2.01
C LYS A 88 17.56 3.33 0.74
N GLU A 89 16.97 3.04 -0.42
CA GLU A 89 17.68 3.05 -1.71
C GLU A 89 17.75 4.45 -2.34
N ASP A 90 16.73 5.30 -2.11
CA ASP A 90 16.66 6.67 -2.62
C ASP A 90 16.64 7.69 -1.46
N PRO A 91 17.79 8.33 -1.17
CA PRO A 91 17.89 9.37 -0.14
C PRO A 91 17.05 10.63 -0.43
N THR A 92 16.60 10.81 -1.68
CA THR A 92 15.78 11.95 -2.10
C THR A 92 14.28 11.66 -2.02
N PHE A 93 13.91 10.39 -1.82
CA PHE A 93 12.53 9.95 -1.75
C PHE A 93 11.85 10.52 -0.49
N LYS A 94 10.76 11.26 -0.72
CA LYS A 94 9.91 11.76 0.37
C LYS A 94 8.71 10.83 0.52
N PRO A 95 8.50 10.24 1.71
CA PRO A 95 7.37 9.35 1.91
C PRO A 95 6.04 10.09 1.66
N PRO A 96 5.02 9.41 1.12
CA PRO A 96 3.70 9.99 0.94
C PRO A 96 3.11 10.52 2.26
N ALA A 97 2.29 11.57 2.20
CA ALA A 97 1.70 12.21 3.39
C ALA A 97 0.87 11.23 4.26
N ASP A 98 0.36 10.15 3.65
CA ASP A 98 -0.42 9.11 4.31
C ASP A 98 0.42 7.95 4.90
N TYR A 99 1.75 8.09 4.97
CA TYR A 99 2.62 7.11 5.63
C TYR A 99 2.59 7.35 7.15
N ARG A 100 2.07 6.38 7.91
CA ARG A 100 1.99 6.38 9.37
C ARG A 100 2.24 4.99 9.93
#